data_AF-A0AAN8FSC2-F1
#
_entry.id   AF-A0AAN8FSC2-F1
#
_cell.length_a   1.000
_cell.length_b   1.000
_cell.length_c   1.000
_cell.angle_alpha   90.00
_cell.angle_beta   90.00
_cell.angle_gamma   90.00
#
_symmetry.space_group_name_H-M   'P 1'
#
loop_
_entity.id
_entity.type
_entity.pdbx_description
1 polymer ?
#
loop_
_entity_poly.entity_id
_entity_poly.type
_entity_poly.pdbx_seq_one_letter_code
_entity_poly.pdbx_strand_id
1 'polypeptide(L)'
;TFAPNLLEPHCRCELNKNIYDFCYRLPSQPQTLGQPFNCTYATYLEELDLLSDHDAINLETDRIPDPMYVTAMSTNHFEEGLTLIANIRKLWPHKKILVYNLGLNKRSVEDLKKKCLVEVRDFPFPNYPSYVKNLMEYRWKPLIIAITVKEFGAIWWMDTSVRWKKDYQDLINDEIRCRNNFITRLLT
;
A
#
# COMPACT_ATOMS: atom_id res chain seq x y z
N THR A 1 -25.98 -16.94 21.67
CA THR A 1 -26.97 -16.46 20.69
C THR A 1 -26.62 -15.01 20.36
N PHE A 2 -25.66 -14.80 19.46
CA PHE A 2 -25.36 -13.45 18.97
C PHE A 2 -26.45 -13.10 17.95
N ALA A 3 -27.28 -12.11 18.28
CA ALA A 3 -28.10 -11.47 17.28
C ALA A 3 -27.19 -10.95 16.16
N PRO A 4 -27.62 -10.95 14.88
CA PRO A 4 -26.88 -10.21 13.87
C PRO A 4 -26.80 -8.76 14.38
N ASN A 5 -25.59 -8.32 14.72
CA ASN A 5 -25.36 -6.97 15.23
C ASN A 5 -25.99 -6.02 14.23
N LEU A 6 -27.06 -5.33 14.63
CA LEU A 6 -27.64 -4.27 13.83
C LEU A 6 -26.53 -3.24 13.65
N LEU A 7 -26.10 -3.04 12.40
CA LEU A 7 -25.05 -2.08 12.08
C LEU A 7 -25.43 -0.72 12.66
N GLU A 8 -24.56 -0.17 13.52
CA GLU A 8 -24.84 1.09 14.19
C GLU A 8 -25.00 2.21 13.16
N PRO A 9 -25.99 3.11 13.30
CA PRO A 9 -26.30 4.10 12.27
C PRO A 9 -25.11 4.98 11.85
N HIS A 10 -24.18 5.26 12.78
CA HIS A 10 -23.01 6.09 12.51
C HIS A 10 -21.84 5.33 11.84
N CYS A 11 -21.88 3.99 11.85
CA CYS A 11 -20.93 3.14 11.14
C CYS A 11 -21.38 2.83 9.71
N ARG A 12 -22.65 3.11 9.40
CA ARG A 12 -23.28 2.79 8.13
C ARG A 12 -22.83 3.77 7.04
N CYS A 13 -22.29 3.23 5.95
CA CYS A 13 -22.08 3.96 4.71
C CYS A 13 -22.84 3.29 3.56
N GLU A 14 -23.59 4.07 2.78
CA GLU A 14 -24.33 3.55 1.63
C GLU A 14 -23.68 4.03 0.33
N LEU A 15 -23.32 3.09 -0.55
CA LEU A 15 -22.76 3.37 -1.87
C LEU A 15 -23.31 2.35 -2.87
N ASN A 16 -23.83 2.80 -4.01
CA ASN A 16 -24.37 1.94 -5.08
C ASN A 16 -25.39 0.90 -4.60
N LYS A 17 -26.24 1.27 -3.63
CA LYS A 17 -27.25 0.40 -2.97
C LYS A 17 -26.68 -0.70 -2.05
N ASN A 18 -25.36 -0.74 -1.89
CA ASN A 18 -24.70 -1.58 -0.89
C ASN A 18 -24.49 -0.79 0.41
N ILE A 19 -24.51 -1.52 1.51
CA ILE A 19 -24.30 -0.98 2.86
C ILE A 19 -22.98 -1.53 3.39
N TYR A 20 -22.10 -0.62 3.79
CA TYR A 20 -20.79 -0.95 4.33
C TYR A 20 -20.69 -0.53 5.81
N ASP A 21 -19.94 -1.31 6.59
CA ASP A 21 -19.55 -0.98 7.96
C ASP A 21 -18.19 -0.28 7.93
N PHE A 22 -18.18 1.03 8.14
CA PHE A 22 -16.99 1.87 8.09
C PHE A 22 -16.34 2.11 9.46
N CYS A 23 -16.81 1.41 10.50
CA CYS A 23 -16.21 1.47 11.83
C CYS A 23 -15.19 0.34 12.01
N TYR A 24 -13.95 0.70 12.34
CA TYR A 24 -12.99 -0.27 12.85
C TYR A 24 -13.43 -0.79 14.22
N ARG A 25 -13.38 -2.12 14.42
CA ARG A 25 -13.60 -2.78 15.72
C ARG A 25 -12.29 -3.34 16.22
N LEU A 26 -11.91 -3.00 17.45
CA LEU A 26 -10.67 -3.52 18.03
C LEU A 26 -10.78 -5.06 18.19
N PRO A 27 -9.90 -5.88 17.59
CA PRO A 27 -10.05 -7.34 17.61
C PRO A 27 -10.07 -7.95 19.02
N SER A 28 -9.28 -7.39 19.94
CA SER A 28 -9.23 -7.86 21.34
C SER A 28 -10.45 -7.43 22.17
N GLN A 29 -11.18 -6.39 21.73
CA GLN A 29 -12.36 -5.87 22.40
C GLN A 29 -13.34 -5.31 21.36
N PRO A 30 -14.17 -6.15 20.72
CA PRO A 30 -14.99 -5.74 19.57
C PRO A 30 -16.01 -4.63 19.82
N GLN A 31 -16.32 -4.36 21.10
CA GLN A 31 -17.19 -3.24 21.52
C GLN A 31 -16.48 -1.88 21.44
N THR A 32 -15.15 -1.87 21.34
CA THR A 32 -14.35 -0.66 21.18
C THR A 32 -14.29 -0.29 19.71
N LEU A 33 -15.00 0.79 19.37
CA LEU A 33 -15.10 1.32 18.02
C LEU A 33 -14.05 2.40 17.79
N GLY A 34 -13.40 2.33 16.63
CA GLY A 34 -12.58 3.42 16.12
C GLY A 34 -13.44 4.54 15.55
N GLN A 35 -12.79 5.65 15.19
CA GLN A 35 -13.45 6.70 14.42
C GLN A 35 -13.93 6.13 13.07
N PRO A 36 -15.21 6.31 12.71
CA PRO A 36 -15.72 5.81 11.44
C PRO A 36 -15.01 6.48 10.26
N PHE A 37 -14.74 5.71 9.22
CA PHE A 37 -14.27 6.28 7.96
C PHE A 37 -15.35 7.20 7.37
N ASN A 38 -14.93 8.34 6.83
CA ASN A 38 -15.88 9.31 6.28
C ASN A 38 -16.47 8.77 4.96
N CYS A 39 -17.78 8.46 4.98
CA CYS A 39 -18.52 7.91 3.85
C CYS A 39 -18.45 8.77 2.57
N THR A 40 -18.13 10.07 2.68
CA THR A 40 -17.89 10.96 1.53
C THR A 40 -16.78 10.46 0.61
N TYR A 41 -15.83 9.67 1.15
CA TYR A 41 -14.70 9.13 0.41
C TYR A 41 -14.89 7.67 -0.02
N ALA A 42 -16.11 7.11 0.11
CA ALA A 42 -16.39 5.72 -0.21
C ALA A 42 -16.09 5.36 -1.69
N THR A 43 -16.35 6.28 -2.62
CA THR A 43 -16.04 6.07 -4.05
C THR A 43 -14.55 5.85 -4.29
N TYR A 44 -13.66 6.49 -3.52
CA TYR A 44 -12.22 6.21 -3.63
C TYR A 44 -11.86 4.80 -3.17
N LEU A 45 -12.55 4.27 -2.16
CA LEU A 45 -12.36 2.89 -1.72
C LEU A 45 -12.85 1.91 -2.79
N GLU A 46 -13.99 2.19 -3.43
CA GLU A 46 -14.51 1.39 -4.54
C GLU A 46 -13.53 1.39 -5.74
N GLU A 47 -13.07 2.56 -6.17
CA GLU A 47 -12.10 2.69 -7.26
C GLU A 47 -10.78 2.00 -6.97
N LEU A 48 -10.36 1.96 -5.71
CA LEU A 48 -9.14 1.26 -5.26
C LEU A 48 -9.38 -0.21 -4.92
N ASP A 49 -10.61 -0.72 -5.07
CA ASP A 49 -11.01 -2.08 -4.70
C ASP A 49 -10.70 -2.45 -3.23
N LEU A 50 -11.01 -1.51 -2.33
CA LEU A 50 -10.82 -1.65 -0.87
C LEU A 50 -12.14 -1.88 -0.13
N LEU A 51 -13.25 -2.08 -0.85
CA LEU A 51 -14.55 -2.37 -0.27
C LEU A 51 -14.86 -3.86 -0.20
N SER A 52 -13.98 -4.71 -0.73
CA SER A 52 -14.10 -6.17 -0.69
C SER A 52 -12.74 -6.82 -0.48
N ASP A 53 -12.75 -8.04 0.06
CA ASP A 53 -11.54 -8.85 0.23
C ASP A 53 -11.39 -9.89 -0.91
N HIS A 54 -12.11 -9.72 -2.04
CA HIS A 54 -12.12 -10.71 -3.13
C HIS A 54 -10.72 -10.95 -3.71
N ASP A 55 -9.95 -9.89 -3.90
CA ASP A 55 -8.59 -9.92 -4.43
C ASP A 55 -7.53 -9.93 -3.32
N ALA A 56 -7.93 -10.05 -2.05
CA ALA A 56 -7.01 -10.11 -0.92
C ALA A 56 -6.29 -11.46 -0.89
N ILE A 57 -4.96 -11.42 -0.75
CA ILE A 57 -4.14 -12.62 -0.60
C ILE A 57 -4.46 -13.28 0.74
N ASN A 58 -4.90 -14.53 0.72
CA ASN A 58 -4.99 -15.34 1.93
C ASN A 58 -3.58 -15.81 2.31
N LEU A 59 -3.01 -15.18 3.34
CA LEU A 59 -1.64 -15.49 3.78
C LEU A 59 -1.47 -16.96 4.21
N GLU A 60 -2.53 -17.65 4.64
CA GLU A 60 -2.46 -19.06 5.07
C GLU A 60 -2.38 -20.03 3.89
N THR A 61 -3.12 -19.77 2.82
CA THR A 61 -3.28 -20.72 1.71
C THR A 61 -2.55 -20.32 0.45
N ASP A 62 -2.34 -19.03 0.24
CA ASP A 62 -1.90 -18.50 -1.03
C ASP A 62 -0.38 -18.34 -1.05
N ARG A 63 0.19 -18.59 -2.22
CA ARG A 63 1.60 -18.28 -2.45
C ARG A 63 1.76 -16.77 -2.57
N ILE A 64 2.56 -16.17 -1.70
CA ILE A 64 2.90 -14.74 -1.76
C ILE A 64 3.52 -14.44 -3.14
N PRO A 65 2.93 -13.52 -3.93
CA PRO A 65 3.48 -13.09 -5.21
C PRO A 65 4.86 -12.46 -5.06
N ASP A 66 5.67 -12.46 -6.13
CA ASP A 66 6.91 -11.68 -6.14
C ASP A 66 6.57 -10.18 -6.09
N PRO A 67 6.95 -9.45 -5.03
CA PRO A 67 6.45 -8.09 -4.84
C PRO A 67 7.08 -7.10 -5.81
N MET A 68 6.30 -6.14 -6.31
CA MET A 68 6.81 -4.99 -7.05
C MET A 68 7.57 -4.05 -6.10
N TYR A 69 8.77 -3.62 -6.47
CA TYR A 69 9.55 -2.68 -5.64
C TYR A 69 9.06 -1.27 -5.93
N VAL A 70 8.53 -0.59 -4.90
CA VAL A 70 7.88 0.70 -5.07
C VAL A 70 8.54 1.74 -4.17
N THR A 71 8.82 2.91 -4.73
CA THR A 71 9.19 4.12 -3.99
C THR A 71 8.44 5.31 -4.59
N ALA A 72 8.34 6.39 -3.83
CA ALA A 72 7.87 7.67 -4.36
C ALA A 72 8.81 8.80 -3.94
N MET A 73 8.96 9.83 -4.77
CA MET A 73 9.86 10.94 -4.46
C MET A 73 9.45 12.25 -5.12
N SER A 74 9.74 13.34 -4.43
CA SER A 74 9.68 14.73 -4.90
C SER A 74 11.09 15.27 -5.12
N THR A 75 11.21 16.45 -5.74
CA THR A 75 12.52 17.05 -6.09
C THR A 75 13.47 17.15 -4.90
N ASN A 76 12.98 17.50 -3.71
CA ASN A 76 13.81 17.65 -2.50
C ASN A 76 14.38 16.32 -1.96
N HIS A 77 13.89 15.17 -2.44
CA HIS A 77 14.34 13.83 -2.04
C HIS A 77 15.01 13.05 -3.18
N PHE A 78 15.35 13.73 -4.27
CA PHE A 78 15.84 13.07 -5.48
C PHE A 78 17.16 12.31 -5.27
N GLU A 79 18.15 12.94 -4.65
CA GLU A 79 19.46 12.31 -4.40
C GLU A 79 19.38 11.10 -3.48
N GLU A 80 18.50 11.16 -2.48
CA GLU A 80 18.24 10.04 -1.57
C GLU A 80 17.57 8.88 -2.31
N GLY A 81 16.62 9.21 -3.19
CA GLY A 81 15.98 8.26 -4.09
C GLY A 81 16.96 7.59 -5.06
N LEU A 82 17.89 8.36 -5.64
CA LEU A 82 18.97 7.81 -6.48
C LEU A 82 19.84 6.83 -5.70
N THR A 83 20.15 7.16 -4.44
CA THR A 83 20.92 6.28 -3.56
C THR A 83 20.17 4.99 -3.26
N LEU A 84 18.85 5.05 -2.99
CA LEU A 84 18.01 3.87 -2.83
C LEU A 84 18.02 3.00 -4.11
N ILE A 85 17.84 3.60 -5.28
CA ILE A 85 17.85 2.87 -6.56
C ILE A 85 19.19 2.17 -6.78
N ALA A 86 20.31 2.87 -6.55
CA ALA A 86 21.65 2.27 -6.66
C ALA A 86 21.83 1.11 -5.66
N ASN A 87 21.31 1.27 -4.45
CA ASN A 87 21.36 0.24 -3.41
C ASN A 87 20.52 -1.00 -3.77
N ILE A 88 19.30 -0.82 -4.28
CA ILE A 88 18.46 -1.91 -4.81
C ILE A 88 19.18 -2.60 -5.95
N ARG A 89 19.77 -1.86 -6.90
CA ARG A 89 20.48 -2.45 -8.05
C ARG A 89 21.68 -3.30 -7.64
N LYS A 90 22.35 -2.94 -6.53
CA LYS A 90 23.47 -3.71 -5.99
C LYS A 90 23.05 -5.07 -5.43
N LEU A 91 21.90 -5.13 -4.74
CA LEU A 91 21.43 -6.35 -4.08
C LEU A 91 20.50 -7.19 -4.98
N TRP A 92 19.66 -6.52 -5.75
CA TRP A 92 18.62 -7.11 -6.60
C TRP A 92 18.71 -6.55 -8.04
N PRO A 93 19.76 -6.91 -8.80
CA PRO A 93 20.06 -6.29 -10.10
C PRO A 93 18.95 -6.43 -11.14
N HIS A 94 18.12 -7.49 -11.05
CA HIS A 94 17.07 -7.80 -12.03
C HIS A 94 15.65 -7.35 -11.60
N LYS A 95 15.46 -6.83 -10.39
CA LYS A 95 14.12 -6.41 -9.94
C LYS A 95 13.70 -5.12 -10.61
N LYS A 96 12.48 -5.04 -11.16
CA LYS A 96 11.91 -3.77 -11.62
C LYS A 96 11.66 -2.86 -10.42
N ILE A 97 11.85 -1.55 -10.59
CA ILE A 97 11.56 -0.53 -9.58
C ILE A 97 10.53 0.42 -10.17
N LEU A 98 9.39 0.57 -9.50
CA LEU A 98 8.38 1.56 -9.81
C LEU A 98 8.59 2.80 -8.93
N VAL A 99 8.79 3.95 -9.57
CA VAL A 99 8.98 5.25 -8.93
C VAL A 99 7.76 6.12 -9.21
N TYR A 100 7.04 6.49 -8.16
CA TYR A 100 6.02 7.53 -8.25
C TYR A 100 6.63 8.92 -8.14
N ASN A 101 6.36 9.74 -9.14
CA ASN A 101 6.72 11.13 -9.20
C ASN A 101 5.71 11.98 -8.41
N LEU A 102 6.18 12.62 -7.34
CA LEU A 102 5.40 13.50 -6.46
C LEU A 102 5.61 15.00 -6.75
N GLY A 103 6.31 15.36 -7.82
CA GLY A 103 6.73 16.74 -8.10
C GLY A 103 8.24 16.87 -8.38
N LEU A 104 8.79 15.90 -9.10
CA LEU A 104 10.12 15.96 -9.69
C LEU A 104 10.14 16.96 -10.83
N ASN A 105 11.24 17.69 -10.95
CA ASN A 105 11.49 18.51 -12.13
C ASN A 105 11.73 17.62 -13.38
N LYS A 106 11.56 18.21 -14.57
CA LYS A 106 11.67 17.49 -15.86
C LYS A 106 12.99 16.74 -16.03
N ARG A 107 14.11 17.36 -15.65
CA ARG A 107 15.44 16.75 -15.76
C ARG A 107 15.54 15.49 -14.89
N SER A 108 15.11 15.57 -13.64
CA SER A 108 15.09 14.42 -12.72
C SER A 108 14.23 13.26 -13.25
N VAL A 109 13.07 13.55 -13.85
CA VAL A 109 12.21 12.54 -14.48
C VAL A 109 12.92 11.88 -15.67
N GLU A 110 13.51 12.68 -16.57
CA GLU A 110 14.27 12.17 -17.71
C GLU A 110 15.46 11.30 -17.28
N ASP A 111 16.15 11.70 -16.22
CA ASP A 111 17.30 10.95 -15.69
C ASP A 111 16.90 9.63 -15.04
N LEU A 112 15.73 9.55 -14.41
CA LEU A 112 15.18 8.29 -13.90
C LEU A 112 14.75 7.36 -15.05
N LYS A 113 14.07 7.90 -16.07
CA LYS A 113 13.59 7.12 -17.23
C LYS A 113 14.72 6.46 -18.03
N LYS A 114 15.94 7.01 -17.97
CA LYS A 114 17.14 6.42 -18.61
C LYS A 114 17.71 5.23 -17.83
N LYS A 115 17.28 4.98 -16.59
CA LYS A 115 17.84 3.90 -15.74
C LYS A 115 17.20 2.56 -16.08
N CYS A 116 18.03 1.53 -16.16
CA CYS A 116 17.57 0.17 -16.45
C CYS A 116 16.57 -0.33 -15.40
N LEU A 117 15.47 -0.91 -15.87
CA LEU A 117 14.43 -1.51 -15.03
C LEU A 117 13.84 -0.53 -14.00
N VAL A 118 13.83 0.77 -14.32
CA VAL A 118 13.14 1.79 -13.55
C VAL A 118 11.97 2.31 -14.38
N GLU A 119 10.77 2.20 -13.83
CA GLU A 119 9.55 2.77 -14.38
C GLU A 119 9.16 3.99 -13.56
N VAL A 120 8.82 5.10 -14.22
CA VAL A 120 8.42 6.34 -13.56
C VAL A 120 6.99 6.67 -13.93
N ARG A 121 6.12 6.84 -12.93
CA ARG A 121 4.71 7.21 -13.09
C ARG A 121 4.40 8.47 -12.31
N ASP A 122 3.61 9.37 -12.88
CA ASP A 122 3.09 10.51 -12.14
C ASP A 122 2.01 10.04 -11.16
N PHE A 123 2.09 10.48 -9.91
CA PHE A 123 0.97 10.27 -8.99
C PHE A 123 -0.21 11.15 -9.43
N PRO A 124 -1.41 10.58 -9.64
CA PRO A 124 -2.53 11.30 -10.22
C PRO A 124 -3.23 12.20 -9.19
N PHE A 125 -2.51 13.19 -8.65
CA PHE A 125 -3.05 14.18 -7.72
C PHE A 125 -4.37 14.83 -8.16
N PRO A 126 -4.63 15.11 -9.46
CA PRO A 126 -5.91 15.67 -9.90
C PRO A 126 -7.14 14.82 -9.56
N ASN A 127 -6.96 13.51 -9.34
CA ASN A 127 -8.07 12.61 -9.04
C ASN A 127 -8.48 12.64 -7.55
N TYR A 128 -7.66 13.26 -6.69
CA TYR A 128 -7.85 13.27 -5.25
C TYR A 128 -8.11 14.69 -4.72
N PRO A 129 -8.65 14.83 -3.50
CA PRO A 129 -8.86 16.15 -2.90
C PRO A 129 -7.56 16.96 -2.86
N SER A 130 -7.67 18.27 -3.06
CA SER A 130 -6.51 19.15 -3.22
C SER A 130 -5.50 19.08 -2.07
N TYR A 131 -5.97 18.81 -0.85
CA TYR A 131 -5.12 18.65 0.33
C TYR A 131 -4.16 17.45 0.25
N VAL A 132 -4.43 16.45 -0.60
CA VAL A 132 -3.52 15.30 -0.81
C VAL A 132 -2.19 15.75 -1.43
N LYS A 133 -2.17 16.90 -2.13
CA LYS A 133 -0.93 17.51 -2.67
C LYS A 133 0.00 18.03 -1.58
N ASN A 134 -0.46 18.18 -0.33
CA ASN A 134 0.42 18.52 0.77
C ASN A 134 1.30 17.31 1.14
N LEU A 135 2.52 17.29 0.59
CA LEU A 135 3.43 16.16 0.77
C LEU A 135 3.81 15.89 2.23
N MET A 136 3.75 16.92 3.10
CA MET A 136 4.08 16.84 4.53
C MET A 136 3.05 16.04 5.34
N GLU A 137 1.84 15.86 4.82
CA GLU A 137 0.80 15.05 5.46
C GLU A 137 0.85 13.58 5.05
N TYR A 138 1.72 13.22 4.10
CA TYR A 138 1.95 11.85 3.63
C TYR A 138 0.70 11.09 3.15
N ARG A 139 -0.44 11.78 2.93
CA ARG A 139 -1.71 11.16 2.51
C ARG A 139 -1.63 10.43 1.17
N TRP A 140 -0.73 10.89 0.29
CA TRP A 140 -0.43 10.27 -0.98
C TRP A 140 0.15 8.85 -0.82
N LYS A 141 0.83 8.55 0.30
CA LYS A 141 1.52 7.28 0.52
C LYS A 141 0.57 6.07 0.58
N PRO A 142 -0.45 6.04 1.46
CA PRO A 142 -1.40 4.93 1.47
C PRO A 142 -2.18 4.81 0.14
N LEU A 143 -2.42 5.93 -0.56
CA LEU A 143 -3.05 5.90 -1.89
C LEU A 143 -2.18 5.20 -2.93
N ILE A 144 -0.88 5.51 -2.99
CA ILE A 144 0.05 4.81 -3.90
C ILE A 144 0.12 3.32 -3.55
N ILE A 145 0.18 2.99 -2.25
CA ILE A 145 0.20 1.60 -1.79
C ILE A 145 -1.06 0.87 -2.30
N ALA A 146 -2.25 1.45 -2.12
CA ALA A 146 -3.50 0.84 -2.60
C ALA A 146 -3.52 0.68 -4.12
N ILE A 147 -3.15 1.73 -4.89
CA ILE A 147 -3.08 1.68 -6.36
C ILE A 147 -2.15 0.55 -6.82
N THR A 148 -0.98 0.43 -6.20
CA THR A 148 0.03 -0.54 -6.62
C THR A 148 -0.26 -1.96 -6.16
N VAL A 149 -0.84 -2.14 -4.97
CA VAL A 149 -1.30 -3.45 -4.50
C VAL A 149 -2.41 -3.96 -5.41
N LYS A 150 -3.37 -3.11 -5.78
CA LYS A 150 -4.43 -3.47 -6.74
C LYS A 150 -3.86 -3.97 -8.08
N GLU A 151 -2.76 -3.38 -8.55
CA GLU A 151 -2.15 -3.75 -9.84
C GLU A 151 -1.28 -5.00 -9.76
N PHE A 152 -0.49 -5.16 -8.69
CA PHE A 152 0.57 -6.18 -8.61
C PHE A 152 0.29 -7.30 -7.61
N GLY A 153 -0.75 -7.18 -6.79
CA GLY A 153 -1.09 -8.10 -5.69
C GLY A 153 -0.17 -7.97 -4.47
N ALA A 154 1.13 -7.80 -4.66
CA ALA A 154 2.10 -7.57 -3.60
C ALA A 154 3.12 -6.50 -3.96
N ILE A 155 3.50 -5.69 -2.96
CA ILE A 155 4.51 -4.64 -3.13
C ILE A 155 5.54 -4.69 -2.01
N TRP A 156 6.73 -4.17 -2.33
CA TRP A 156 7.78 -3.87 -1.38
C TRP A 156 7.99 -2.36 -1.35
N TRP A 157 7.26 -1.69 -0.46
CA TRP A 157 7.37 -0.24 -0.29
C TRP A 157 8.70 0.14 0.37
N MET A 158 9.41 1.10 -0.22
CA MET A 158 10.64 1.65 0.34
C MET A 158 10.58 3.17 0.29
N ASP A 159 10.71 3.81 1.45
CA ASP A 159 10.95 5.25 1.50
C ASP A 159 12.35 5.55 0.93
N THR A 160 12.52 6.72 0.30
CA THR A 160 13.80 7.13 -0.31
C THR A 160 14.98 7.15 0.65
N SER A 161 14.72 7.21 1.97
CA SER A 161 15.73 7.19 3.02
C SER A 161 16.20 5.77 3.40
N VAL A 162 15.52 4.72 2.94
CA VAL A 162 15.87 3.32 3.25
C VAL A 162 17.20 2.93 2.62
N ARG A 163 18.04 2.20 3.36
CA ARG A 163 19.33 1.68 2.88
C ARG A 163 19.46 0.21 3.27
N TRP A 164 19.38 -0.68 2.30
CA TRP A 164 19.59 -2.11 2.49
C TRP A 164 21.08 -2.44 2.58
N LYS A 165 21.47 -3.16 3.62
CA LYS A 165 22.87 -3.58 3.80
C LYS A 165 23.14 -4.97 3.24
N LYS A 166 22.11 -5.82 3.18
CA LYS A 166 22.13 -7.20 2.73
C LYS A 166 20.78 -7.56 2.13
N ASP A 167 20.74 -8.62 1.34
CA ASP A 167 19.50 -9.24 0.90
C ASP A 167 18.84 -9.96 2.08
N TYR A 168 17.60 -9.58 2.37
CA TYR A 168 16.76 -10.19 3.41
C TYR A 168 15.40 -10.63 2.84
N GLN A 169 15.24 -10.64 1.52
CA GLN A 169 13.93 -10.93 0.92
C GLN A 169 13.45 -12.33 1.28
N ASP A 170 14.32 -13.33 1.20
CA ASP A 170 13.98 -14.71 1.56
C ASP A 170 13.65 -14.85 3.05
N LEU A 171 14.44 -14.22 3.93
CA LEU A 171 14.18 -14.22 5.37
C LEU A 171 12.81 -13.64 5.69
N ILE A 172 12.44 -12.51 5.07
CA ILE A 172 11.14 -11.88 5.28
C ILE A 172 10.00 -12.77 4.77
N ASN A 173 10.18 -13.39 3.60
CA ASN A 173 9.20 -14.35 3.08
C ASN A 173 9.02 -15.56 4.01
N ASP A 174 10.11 -16.04 4.61
CA ASP A 174 10.08 -17.17 5.55
C ASP A 174 9.42 -16.79 6.87
N GLU A 175 9.66 -15.59 7.40
CA GLU A 175 8.97 -15.07 8.59
C GLU A 175 7.46 -14.94 8.37
N ILE A 176 7.03 -14.44 7.20
CA ILE A 176 5.61 -14.35 6.86
C ILE A 176 5.01 -15.77 6.84
N ARG A 177 5.66 -16.72 6.15
CA ARG A 177 5.21 -18.11 6.09
C ARG A 177 5.18 -18.79 7.46
N CYS A 178 6.15 -18.52 8.32
CA CYS A 178 6.27 -19.12 9.65
C CYS A 178 5.12 -18.68 10.57
N ARG A 179 4.80 -17.38 10.59
CA ARG A 179 3.67 -16.85 11.38
C ARG A 179 2.34 -17.50 11.01
N ASN A 180 2.15 -17.83 9.74
CA ASN A 180 0.93 -18.48 9.26
C ASN A 180 0.77 -19.87 9.87
N ASN A 181 1.83 -20.69 9.87
CA ASN A 181 1.81 -22.02 10.49
C ASN A 181 1.50 -22.00 11.99
N PHE A 182 1.82 -20.91 12.70
CA PHE A 182 1.54 -20.76 14.12
C PHE A 182 0.06 -20.39 14.39
N ILE A 183 -0.54 -19.55 13.54
CA ILE A 183 -1.95 -19.15 13.66
C ILE A 183 -2.88 -20.33 13.35
N THR A 184 -2.60 -21.10 12.28
CA THR A 184 -3.42 -22.27 11.90
C THR A 184 -3.43 -23.36 12.99
N ARG A 185 -2.33 -23.52 13.75
CA ARG A 185 -2.22 -24.47 14.87
C ARG A 185 -2.92 -24.04 16.16
N LEU A 186 -3.27 -22.76 16.30
CA LEU A 186 -4.00 -22.25 17.46
C LEU A 186 -5.52 -22.27 17.26
N LEU A 187 -5.96 -22.39 16.01
CA LEU A 187 -7.38 -22.45 15.60
C LEU A 187 -7.85 -23.88 15.26
N THR A 188 -6.96 -24.88 15.41
CA THR A 188 -7.26 -26.33 15.33
C THR A 188 -7.07 -26.97 16.69
#